data_AF-X1HZL6-F1
#
_entry.id   AF-X1HZL6-F1
#
_cell.length_a   1.000
_cell.length_b   1.000
_cell.length_c   1.000
_cell.angle_alpha   90.00
_cell.angle_beta   90.00
_cell.angle_gamma   90.00
#
_symmetry.space_group_name_H-M   'P 1'
#
loop_
_entity.id
_entity.type
_entity.pdbx_description
1 polymer ?
#
loop_
_entity_poly.entity_id
_entity_poly.type
_entity_poly.pdbx_seq_one_letter_code
_entity_poly.pdbx_strand_id
1 'polypeptide(L)'
;DNRYTLVQLRERVEALLPRSEQVYNERYDHGMRVKAVITDVSADTKGPSIVVSRRNPELIKKLFELEVPEIADKLVEITGVAREPGWRSKIAVVSHADGVDPVGACVGPRGSRVRMVVSELRGEKIDIIPYNEEPARFVAKALSPARVREVLVDDETKEATVIVPDDQLSLAIGRDGQNARLAARLTGWKVDITSETEFAQQEEDIEYEGEEAADGRCMAVMTTGRRCPNAALQGSQFCGLPQHQALARFSTNQVAVLSPLSDEEVATLAAGEDDG
;
A
#
# COMPACT_ATOMS: atom_id res chain seq x y z
N ASP A 1 7.17 31.44 30.43
CA ASP A 1 7.87 31.25 29.15
C ASP A 1 7.30 30.01 28.48
N ASN A 2 6.49 30.15 27.43
CA ASN A 2 5.55 29.13 26.96
C ASN A 2 6.20 28.09 26.01
N ARG A 3 7.51 27.88 26.13
CA ARG A 3 8.34 27.17 25.15
C ARG A 3 8.43 25.65 25.38
N TYR A 4 8.24 25.20 26.61
CA TYR A 4 8.29 23.79 26.99
C TYR A 4 7.38 23.51 28.18
N THR A 5 6.88 22.28 28.25
CA THR A 5 6.15 21.75 29.41
C THR A 5 7.12 20.91 30.24
N LEU A 6 7.16 21.13 31.56
CA LEU A 6 7.94 20.29 32.48
C LEU A 6 7.08 19.11 32.94
N VAL A 7 7.62 17.90 32.78
CA VAL A 7 6.99 16.66 33.21
C VAL A 7 7.79 16.11 34.39
N GLN A 8 7.19 16.11 35.57
CA GLN A 8 7.81 15.52 36.75
C GLN A 8 7.76 13.99 36.65
N LEU A 9 8.92 13.34 36.58
CA LEU A 9 9.03 11.88 36.51
C LEU A 9 9.05 11.25 37.91
N ARG A 10 9.83 11.85 38.81
CA ARG A 10 9.99 11.46 40.22
C ARG A 10 10.31 12.71 41.05
N GLU A 11 10.42 12.56 42.36
CA GLU A 11 10.89 13.63 43.23
C GLU A 11 12.27 14.13 42.75
N ARG A 12 12.36 15.44 42.44
CA ARG A 12 13.56 16.13 41.92
C ARG A 12 14.05 15.68 40.53
N VAL A 13 13.27 14.88 39.79
CA VAL A 13 13.60 14.50 38.41
C VAL A 13 12.53 15.02 37.46
N GLU A 14 12.93 15.97 36.61
CA GLU A 14 12.05 16.60 35.61
C GLU A 14 12.52 16.25 34.20
N ALA A 15 11.56 16.11 33.30
CA ALA A 15 11.78 15.96 31.87
C ALA A 15 11.15 17.11 31.10
N LEU A 16 11.75 17.45 29.96
CA LEU A 16 11.28 18.46 29.03
C LEU A 16 10.37 17.83 28.00
N LEU A 17 9.14 18.34 27.88
CA LEU A 17 8.25 18.09 26.76
C LEU A 17 8.22 19.34 25.87
N PRO A 18 9.12 19.45 24.87
CA PRO A 18 9.20 20.60 23.99
C PRO A 18 8.01 20.65 23.04
N ARG A 19 7.65 21.84 22.55
CA ARG A 19 6.51 22.03 21.62
C ARG A 19 6.55 21.14 20.38
N SER A 20 7.74 20.80 19.86
CA SER A 20 7.90 19.92 18.70
C SER A 20 7.44 18.48 18.95
N GLU A 21 7.51 18.05 20.22
CA GLU A 21 7.17 16.70 20.70
C GLU A 21 5.79 16.64 21.38
N GLN A 22 5.10 17.78 21.45
CA GLN A 22 3.72 17.90 21.87
C GLN A 22 2.77 17.57 20.72
N VAL A 23 1.58 17.07 21.07
CA VAL A 23 0.50 16.86 20.11
C VAL A 23 -0.34 18.15 20.04
N TYR A 24 -0.59 18.65 18.84
CA TYR A 24 -1.18 19.98 18.61
C TYR A 24 -2.55 20.18 19.29
N ASN A 25 -3.38 19.13 19.33
CA ASN A 25 -4.73 19.20 19.91
C ASN A 25 -4.81 18.77 21.39
N GLU A 26 -3.67 18.46 22.02
CA GLU A 26 -3.62 18.14 23.45
C GLU A 26 -3.40 19.40 24.29
N ARG A 27 -3.98 19.42 25.50
CA ARG A 27 -3.70 20.41 26.53
C ARG A 27 -2.95 19.75 27.68
N TYR A 28 -1.93 20.44 28.18
CA TYR A 28 -1.07 19.98 29.26
C TYR A 28 -1.20 20.93 30.45
N ASP A 29 -2.20 20.67 31.29
CA ASP A 29 -2.47 21.48 32.47
C ASP A 29 -1.59 21.05 33.66
N HIS A 30 -1.31 21.98 34.57
CA HIS A 30 -0.52 21.69 35.76
C HIS A 30 -1.20 20.62 36.64
N GLY A 31 -0.42 19.67 37.16
CA GLY A 31 -0.92 18.55 37.96
C GLY A 31 -1.54 17.40 37.15
N MET A 32 -1.66 17.56 35.83
CA MET A 32 -2.16 16.49 34.95
C MET A 32 -1.13 15.37 34.81
N ARG A 33 -1.58 14.12 34.98
CA ARG A 33 -0.75 12.95 34.66
C ARG A 33 -0.73 12.73 33.14
N VAL A 34 0.46 12.45 32.62
CA VAL A 34 0.70 12.23 31.21
C VAL A 34 1.64 11.04 31.03
N LYS A 35 1.32 10.14 30.10
CA LYS A 35 2.27 9.13 29.61
C LYS A 35 2.96 9.66 28.36
N ALA A 36 4.28 9.54 28.34
CA ALA A 36 5.14 9.96 27.23
C ALA A 36 6.32 8.98 27.13
N VAL A 37 6.97 8.93 25.98
CA VAL A 37 8.20 8.16 25.79
C VAL A 37 9.41 9.06 25.93
N ILE A 38 10.49 8.53 26.52
CA ILE A 38 11.76 9.24 26.57
C ILE A 38 12.40 9.12 25.18
N THR A 39 12.77 10.25 24.57
CA THR A 39 13.38 10.30 23.23
C THR A 39 14.86 10.65 23.26
N ASP A 40 15.29 11.41 24.26
CA ASP A 40 16.70 11.78 24.42
C ASP A 40 17.08 11.87 25.90
N VAL A 41 18.30 11.45 26.20
CA VAL A 41 18.93 11.59 27.52
C VAL A 41 20.35 12.06 27.29
N SER A 42 20.62 13.30 27.62
CA SER A 42 21.94 13.92 27.43
C SER A 42 22.52 14.39 28.76
N ALA A 43 23.83 14.31 28.91
CA ALA A 43 24.53 14.89 30.05
C ALA A 43 24.89 16.34 29.73
N ASP A 44 24.20 17.30 30.35
CA ASP A 44 24.56 18.72 30.25
C ASP A 44 25.33 19.15 31.51
N THR A 45 26.10 20.24 31.38
CA THR A 45 26.82 20.93 32.45
C THR A 45 25.97 21.32 33.67
N LYS A 46 24.63 21.37 33.51
CA LYS A 46 23.66 21.66 34.59
C LYS A 46 22.97 20.41 35.15
N GLY A 47 23.29 19.21 34.64
CA GLY A 47 22.66 17.94 34.99
C GLY A 47 22.15 17.19 33.76
N PRO A 48 21.72 15.92 33.92
CA PRO A 48 21.13 15.17 32.84
C PRO A 48 19.83 15.83 32.35
N SER A 49 19.74 16.09 31.05
CA SER A 49 18.54 16.58 30.38
C SER A 49 17.78 15.39 29.80
N ILE A 50 16.51 15.26 30.17
CA ILE A 50 15.62 14.20 29.68
C ILE A 50 14.56 14.86 28.80
N VAL A 51 14.49 14.45 27.54
CA VAL A 51 13.43 14.88 26.62
C VAL A 51 12.41 13.77 26.47
N VAL A 52 11.14 14.12 26.63
CA VAL A 52 10.01 13.20 26.43
C VAL A 52 9.14 13.65 25.26
N SER A 53 8.45 12.68 24.66
CA SER A 53 7.57 12.90 23.53
C SER A 53 6.23 12.23 23.69
N ARG A 54 5.20 12.97 23.28
CA ARG A 54 3.86 12.47 23.03
C ARG A 54 3.54 12.27 21.56
N ARG A 55 4.33 12.91 20.69
CA ARG A 55 4.20 12.85 19.24
C ARG A 55 4.81 11.58 18.63
N ASN A 56 5.84 11.02 19.26
CA ASN A 56 6.60 9.89 18.72
C ASN A 56 5.74 8.62 18.56
N PRO A 57 5.83 7.88 17.42
CA PRO A 57 5.11 6.62 17.22
C PRO A 57 5.37 5.53 18.28
N GLU A 58 6.55 5.55 18.90
CA GLU A 58 6.94 4.60 19.95
C GLU A 58 6.00 4.64 21.16
N LEU A 59 5.36 5.79 21.41
CA LEU A 59 4.35 5.89 22.46
C LEU A 59 3.20 4.91 22.24
N ILE A 60 2.75 4.71 21.00
CA ILE A 60 1.68 3.75 20.71
C ILE A 60 2.14 2.34 21.07
N LYS A 61 3.34 1.94 20.63
CA LYS A 61 3.88 0.62 20.94
C LYS A 61 3.96 0.37 22.44
N LYS A 62 4.48 1.33 23.20
CA LYS A 62 4.58 1.25 24.67
C LYS A 62 3.24 1.24 25.38
N LEU A 63 2.25 1.97 24.88
CA LEU A 63 0.91 1.91 25.46
C LEU A 63 0.23 0.56 25.22
N PHE A 64 0.38 -0.01 24.03
CA PHE A 64 -0.13 -1.34 23.73
C PHE A 64 0.62 -2.43 24.51
N GLU A 65 1.94 -2.32 24.68
CA GLU A 65 2.74 -3.23 25.52
C GLU A 65 2.26 -3.23 26.98
N LEU A 66 1.82 -2.08 27.51
CA LEU A 66 1.25 -1.98 28.86
C LEU A 66 -0.18 -2.54 28.98
N GLU A 67 -0.97 -2.46 27.90
CA GLU A 67 -2.40 -2.80 27.91
C GLU A 67 -2.68 -4.24 27.44
N VAL A 68 -1.80 -4.81 26.62
CA VAL A 68 -1.98 -6.11 25.96
C VAL A 68 -0.91 -7.10 26.46
N PRO A 69 -1.27 -8.05 27.34
CA PRO A 69 -0.33 -9.04 27.87
C PRO A 69 0.40 -9.83 26.79
N GLU A 70 -0.29 -10.18 25.71
CA GLU A 70 0.26 -10.94 24.60
C GLU A 70 1.41 -10.20 23.89
N ILE A 71 1.41 -8.85 23.92
CA ILE A 71 2.53 -8.04 23.42
C ILE A 71 3.68 -8.02 24.41
N ALA A 72 3.39 -7.87 25.72
CA ALA A 72 4.40 -7.91 26.77
C ALA A 72 5.15 -9.25 26.81
N ASP A 73 4.41 -10.35 26.59
CA ASP A 73 4.93 -11.72 26.53
C ASP A 73 5.55 -12.08 25.16
N LYS A 74 5.55 -11.13 24.21
CA LYS A 74 6.08 -11.29 22.84
C LYS A 74 5.40 -12.37 21.99
N LEU A 75 4.17 -12.75 22.34
CA LEU A 75 3.31 -13.64 21.54
C LEU A 75 2.69 -12.90 20.35
N VAL A 76 2.50 -11.59 20.49
CA VAL A 76 2.04 -10.67 19.45
C VAL A 76 3.06 -9.54 19.33
N GLU A 77 3.36 -9.13 18.11
CA GLU A 77 4.30 -8.05 17.82
C GLU A 77 3.63 -6.96 17.00
N ILE A 78 3.93 -5.69 17.31
CA ILE A 78 3.59 -4.54 16.47
C ILE A 78 4.75 -4.30 15.49
N THR A 79 4.59 -4.77 14.24
CA THR A 79 5.63 -4.70 13.20
C THR A 79 5.79 -3.30 12.61
N GLY A 80 4.72 -2.51 12.58
CA GLY A 80 4.71 -1.18 11.96
C GLY A 80 3.73 -0.22 12.60
N VAL A 81 4.05 1.08 12.57
CA VAL A 81 3.16 2.15 13.04
C VAL A 81 3.21 3.32 12.05
N ALA A 82 2.08 3.63 11.45
CA ALA A 82 1.85 4.85 10.69
C ALA A 82 0.97 5.78 11.52
N ARG A 83 1.50 6.92 11.93
CA ARG A 83 0.85 7.81 12.90
C ARG A 83 0.72 9.24 12.39
N GLU A 84 -0.47 9.80 12.54
CA GLU A 84 -0.77 11.23 12.50
C GLU A 84 -1.25 11.66 13.91
N PRO A 85 -0.33 12.16 14.76
CA PRO A 85 -0.57 12.34 16.19
C PRO A 85 -1.79 13.21 16.51
N GLY A 86 -2.63 12.73 17.42
CA GLY A 86 -3.86 13.40 17.85
C GLY A 86 -5.06 13.17 16.93
N TRP A 87 -4.87 12.54 15.76
CA TRP A 87 -5.92 12.31 14.78
C TRP A 87 -6.17 10.83 14.57
N ARG A 88 -5.26 10.15 13.88
CA ARG A 88 -5.43 8.76 13.48
C ARG A 88 -4.08 8.06 13.33
N SER A 89 -4.04 6.80 13.72
CA SER A 89 -2.91 5.90 13.57
C SER A 89 -3.37 4.57 13.01
N LYS A 90 -2.50 3.94 12.22
CA LYS A 90 -2.60 2.54 11.84
C LYS A 90 -1.43 1.79 12.43
N ILE A 91 -1.69 0.63 13.01
CA ILE A 91 -0.65 -0.28 13.49
C ILE A 91 -0.77 -1.63 12.78
N ALA A 92 0.36 -2.21 12.42
CA ALA A 92 0.44 -3.55 11.87
C ALA A 92 0.83 -4.53 12.98
N VAL A 93 0.08 -5.61 13.12
CA VAL A 93 0.29 -6.62 14.17
C VAL A 93 0.41 -8.02 13.60
N VAL A 94 1.32 -8.81 14.14
CA VAL A 94 1.52 -10.23 13.79
C VAL A 94 1.53 -11.06 15.06
N SER A 95 1.11 -12.32 14.98
CA SER A 95 1.29 -13.26 16.09
C SER A 95 2.40 -14.25 15.78
N HIS A 96 3.18 -14.57 16.82
CA HIS A 96 4.24 -15.57 16.82
C HIS A 96 3.82 -16.86 17.53
N ALA A 97 2.55 -16.96 17.95
CA ALA A 97 2.01 -18.08 18.71
C ALA A 97 0.78 -18.67 18.02
N ASP A 98 0.77 -19.99 17.87
CA ASP A 98 -0.35 -20.71 17.27
C ASP A 98 -1.63 -20.50 18.07
N GLY A 99 -2.73 -20.20 17.37
CA GLY A 99 -4.04 -20.00 17.99
C GLY A 99 -4.25 -18.65 18.65
N VAL A 100 -3.29 -17.73 18.58
CA VAL A 100 -3.44 -16.35 19.08
C VAL A 100 -3.79 -15.42 17.91
N ASP A 101 -4.98 -14.81 17.95
CA ASP A 101 -5.35 -13.75 16.99
C ASP A 101 -4.71 -12.41 17.42
N PRO A 102 -3.76 -11.85 16.65
CA PRO A 102 -3.08 -10.62 17.02
C PRO A 102 -4.02 -9.41 17.05
N VAL A 103 -5.03 -9.37 16.17
CA VAL A 103 -6.00 -8.26 16.14
C VAL A 103 -6.93 -8.37 17.35
N GLY A 104 -7.50 -9.54 17.59
CA GLY A 104 -8.36 -9.81 18.73
C GLY A 104 -7.68 -9.54 20.07
N ALA A 105 -6.40 -9.92 20.22
CA ALA A 105 -5.60 -9.63 21.41
C ALA A 105 -5.47 -8.11 21.65
N CYS A 106 -5.20 -7.33 20.60
CA CYS A 106 -5.03 -5.88 20.71
C CYS A 106 -6.36 -5.14 20.94
N VAL A 107 -7.46 -5.64 20.36
CA VAL A 107 -8.79 -5.05 20.51
C VAL A 107 -9.36 -5.34 21.91
N GLY A 108 -9.21 -6.58 22.37
CA GLY A 108 -9.76 -7.08 23.64
C GLY A 108 -11.29 -7.18 23.63
N PRO A 109 -11.90 -7.69 24.73
CA PRO A 109 -13.34 -7.87 24.82
C PRO A 109 -14.10 -6.56 24.58
N ARG A 110 -14.98 -6.54 23.57
CA ARG A 110 -15.73 -5.33 23.16
C ARG A 110 -14.83 -4.11 22.91
N GLY A 111 -13.63 -4.31 22.39
CA GLY A 111 -12.69 -3.22 22.11
C GLY A 111 -12.16 -2.50 23.33
N SER A 112 -12.18 -3.13 24.51
CA SER A 112 -11.79 -2.49 25.78
C SER A 112 -10.33 -2.02 25.76
N ARG A 113 -9.39 -2.88 25.37
CA ARG A 113 -7.95 -2.59 25.37
C ARG A 113 -7.60 -1.44 24.43
N VAL A 114 -8.00 -1.53 23.16
CA VAL A 114 -7.78 -0.42 22.20
C VAL A 114 -8.44 0.89 22.65
N ARG A 115 -9.63 0.84 23.29
CA ARG A 115 -10.28 2.04 23.83
C ARG A 115 -9.49 2.68 24.97
N MET A 116 -8.83 1.90 25.83
CA MET A 116 -7.96 2.42 26.87
C MET A 116 -6.76 3.16 26.27
N VAL A 117 -6.13 2.59 25.24
CA VAL A 117 -5.04 3.26 24.52
C VAL A 117 -5.51 4.55 23.83
N VAL A 118 -6.65 4.51 23.12
CA VAL A 118 -7.26 5.69 22.48
C VAL A 118 -7.56 6.80 23.50
N SER A 119 -8.03 6.43 24.70
CA SER A 119 -8.30 7.39 25.79
C SER A 119 -7.03 8.05 26.32
N GLU A 120 -5.95 7.27 26.46
CA GLU A 120 -4.62 7.79 26.82
C GLU A 120 -4.03 8.69 25.71
N LEU A 121 -4.36 8.43 24.45
CA LEU A 121 -4.04 9.29 23.30
C LEU A 121 -5.06 10.41 23.05
N ARG A 122 -5.90 10.73 24.06
CA ARG A 122 -6.86 11.85 24.03
C ARG A 122 -7.79 11.83 22.81
N GLY A 123 -8.16 10.64 22.37
CA GLY A 123 -9.14 10.43 21.30
C GLY A 123 -8.54 10.17 19.91
N GLU A 124 -7.22 10.10 19.78
CA GLU A 124 -6.56 9.62 18.55
C GLU A 124 -7.12 8.25 18.14
N LYS A 125 -7.68 8.14 16.93
CA LYS A 125 -8.25 6.89 16.43
C LYS A 125 -7.16 5.90 16.06
N ILE A 126 -7.35 4.62 16.33
CA ILE A 126 -6.36 3.58 16.02
C ILE A 126 -7.03 2.47 15.23
N ASP A 127 -6.49 2.19 14.04
CA ASP A 127 -6.82 1.01 13.26
C ASP A 127 -5.75 -0.06 13.51
N ILE A 128 -6.18 -1.28 13.81
CA ILE A 128 -5.30 -2.43 14.06
C ILE A 128 -5.40 -3.35 12.84
N ILE A 129 -4.30 -3.47 12.11
CA ILE A 129 -4.23 -4.17 10.83
C ILE A 129 -3.40 -5.45 11.03
N PRO A 130 -3.90 -6.64 10.66
CA PRO A 130 -3.06 -7.83 10.68
C PRO A 130 -2.02 -7.71 9.57
N TYR A 131 -0.75 -7.86 9.94
CA TYR A 131 0.36 -7.91 9.02
C TYR A 131 0.21 -9.12 8.07
N ASN A 132 0.70 -8.96 6.85
CA ASN A 132 0.80 -10.05 5.88
C ASN A 132 2.09 -9.88 5.08
N GLU A 133 2.74 -11.00 4.77
CA GLU A 133 3.95 -11.00 3.94
C GLU A 133 3.63 -10.77 2.47
N GLU A 134 2.44 -11.16 2.01
CA GLU A 134 1.95 -10.93 0.65
C GLU A 134 1.53 -9.45 0.51
N PRO A 135 2.23 -8.65 -0.33
CA PRO A 135 2.01 -7.20 -0.37
C PRO A 135 0.58 -6.80 -0.74
N ALA A 136 0.00 -7.45 -1.74
CA ALA A 136 -1.37 -7.19 -2.19
C ALA A 136 -2.38 -7.33 -1.03
N ARG A 137 -2.26 -8.41 -0.25
CA ARG A 137 -3.10 -8.64 0.92
C ARG A 137 -2.84 -7.64 2.03
N PHE A 138 -1.59 -7.27 2.28
CA PHE A 138 -1.26 -6.32 3.33
C PHE A 138 -1.77 -4.92 3.01
N VAL A 139 -1.59 -4.45 1.78
CA VAL A 139 -2.12 -3.18 1.26
C VAL A 139 -3.64 -3.15 1.33
N ALA A 140 -4.31 -4.21 0.84
CA ALA A 140 -5.76 -4.31 0.91
C ALA A 140 -6.28 -4.15 2.36
N LYS A 141 -5.66 -4.84 3.32
CA LYS A 141 -6.05 -4.75 4.73
C LYS A 141 -5.71 -3.40 5.35
N ALA A 142 -4.61 -2.75 4.95
CA ALA A 142 -4.21 -1.44 5.46
C ALA A 142 -5.21 -0.32 5.12
N LEU A 143 -5.98 -0.48 4.03
CA LEU A 143 -7.03 0.46 3.63
C LEU A 143 -8.34 0.33 4.42
N SER A 144 -8.44 -0.66 5.33
CA SER A 144 -9.56 -0.78 6.27
C SER A 144 -9.86 0.57 6.94
N PRO A 145 -11.14 1.00 6.97
CA PRO A 145 -12.36 0.20 6.81
C PRO A 145 -12.90 0.05 5.37
N ALA A 146 -12.23 0.62 4.37
CA ALA A 146 -12.71 0.52 2.99
C ALA A 146 -12.60 -0.92 2.48
N ARG A 147 -13.60 -1.37 1.72
CA ARG A 147 -13.54 -2.68 1.04
C ARG A 147 -12.74 -2.53 -0.25
N VAL A 148 -11.81 -3.46 -0.43
CA VAL A 148 -10.95 -3.55 -1.61
C VAL A 148 -11.41 -4.72 -2.47
N ARG A 149 -11.57 -4.48 -3.77
CA ARG A 149 -11.93 -5.52 -4.74
C ARG A 149 -10.67 -6.27 -5.15
N GLU A 150 -9.64 -5.54 -5.55
CA GLU A 150 -8.41 -6.09 -6.09
C GLU A 150 -7.21 -5.17 -5.81
N VAL A 151 -6.01 -5.76 -5.74
CA VAL A 151 -4.75 -5.02 -5.62
C VAL A 151 -3.76 -5.60 -6.61
N LEU A 152 -3.35 -4.77 -7.57
CA LEU A 152 -2.29 -5.05 -8.51
C LEU A 152 -1.00 -4.47 -7.95
N VAL A 153 0.05 -5.28 -7.89
CA VAL A 153 1.35 -4.86 -7.31
C VAL A 153 2.44 -4.94 -8.35
N ASP A 154 3.30 -3.93 -8.35
CA ASP A 154 4.57 -3.91 -9.05
C ASP A 154 5.70 -3.93 -8.02
N ASP A 155 6.34 -5.10 -7.89
CA ASP A 155 7.43 -5.33 -6.95
C ASP A 155 8.69 -4.51 -7.26
N GLU A 156 8.93 -4.15 -8.54
CA GLU A 156 10.11 -3.39 -8.94
C GLU A 156 10.01 -1.92 -8.48
N THR A 157 8.85 -1.31 -8.70
CA THR A 157 8.61 0.10 -8.36
C THR A 157 8.04 0.30 -6.94
N LYS A 158 7.61 -0.79 -6.29
CA LYS A 158 6.85 -0.80 -5.03
C LYS A 158 5.57 0.03 -5.11
N GLU A 159 4.87 -0.13 -6.22
CA GLU A 159 3.59 0.53 -6.50
C GLU A 159 2.46 -0.50 -6.39
N ALA A 160 1.35 -0.09 -5.79
CA ALA A 160 0.16 -0.90 -5.62
C ALA A 160 -1.05 -0.11 -6.11
N THR A 161 -1.65 -0.58 -7.20
CA THR A 161 -2.93 -0.06 -7.73
C THR A 161 -4.06 -0.82 -7.08
N VAL A 162 -4.85 -0.11 -6.29
CA VAL A 162 -5.95 -0.67 -5.51
C VAL A 162 -7.26 -0.30 -6.18
N ILE A 163 -7.99 -1.33 -6.59
CA ILE A 163 -9.30 -1.20 -7.20
C ILE A 163 -10.34 -1.37 -6.11
N VAL A 164 -11.22 -0.38 -5.96
CA VAL A 164 -12.30 -0.37 -4.97
C VAL A 164 -13.66 -0.17 -5.65
N PRO A 165 -14.76 -0.65 -5.06
CA PRO A 165 -16.09 -0.27 -5.52
C PRO A 165 -16.27 1.26 -5.52
N ASP A 166 -17.06 1.81 -6.44
CA ASP A 166 -17.27 3.26 -6.57
C ASP A 166 -17.79 3.91 -5.27
N ASP A 167 -18.62 3.20 -4.50
CA ASP A 167 -19.13 3.68 -3.20
C ASP A 167 -18.05 3.73 -2.11
N GLN A 168 -16.94 3.02 -2.29
CA GLN A 168 -15.83 2.93 -1.35
C GLN A 168 -14.67 3.88 -1.67
N LEU A 169 -14.61 4.46 -2.87
CA LEU A 169 -13.50 5.31 -3.31
C LEU A 169 -13.18 6.44 -2.31
N SER A 170 -14.19 7.20 -1.91
CA SER A 170 -14.02 8.30 -0.96
C SER A 170 -13.54 7.82 0.42
N LEU A 171 -14.01 6.65 0.88
CA LEU A 171 -13.61 6.07 2.15
C LEU A 171 -12.17 5.54 2.10
N ALA A 172 -11.78 4.91 0.99
CA ALA A 172 -10.45 4.37 0.75
C ALA A 172 -9.40 5.47 0.74
N ILE A 173 -9.67 6.59 0.06
CA ILE A 173 -8.82 7.79 0.09
C ILE A 173 -8.83 8.41 1.49
N GLY A 174 -10.02 8.58 2.07
CA GLY A 174 -10.24 9.24 3.34
C GLY A 174 -10.14 10.76 3.25
N ARG A 175 -10.54 11.46 4.33
CA ARG A 175 -10.47 12.92 4.41
C ARG A 175 -9.03 13.40 4.21
N ASP A 176 -8.82 14.32 3.26
CA ASP A 176 -7.51 14.86 2.90
C ASP A 176 -6.47 13.77 2.54
N GLY A 177 -6.94 12.63 2.01
CA GLY A 177 -6.09 11.47 1.68
C GLY A 177 -5.48 10.76 2.90
N GLN A 178 -5.99 11.02 4.10
CA GLN A 178 -5.38 10.50 5.34
C GLN A 178 -5.34 8.97 5.39
N ASN A 179 -6.39 8.28 4.93
CA ASN A 179 -6.45 6.83 5.01
C ASN A 179 -5.40 6.19 4.08
N ALA A 180 -5.39 6.61 2.82
CA ALA A 180 -4.41 6.17 1.82
C ALA A 180 -2.97 6.48 2.26
N ARG A 181 -2.71 7.70 2.77
CA ARG A 181 -1.37 8.11 3.24
C ARG A 181 -0.89 7.29 4.45
N LEU A 182 -1.78 6.99 5.39
CA LEU A 182 -1.45 6.13 6.53
C LEU A 182 -1.22 4.68 6.07
N ALA A 183 -2.00 4.17 5.13
CA ALA A 183 -1.81 2.83 4.56
C ALA A 183 -0.45 2.73 3.84
N ALA A 184 -0.14 3.67 2.95
CA ALA A 184 1.14 3.75 2.24
C ALA A 184 2.34 3.83 3.20
N ARG A 185 2.25 4.64 4.25
CA ARG A 185 3.31 4.72 5.29
C ARG A 185 3.44 3.44 6.11
N LEU A 186 2.35 2.72 6.33
CA LEU A 186 2.36 1.49 7.12
C LEU A 186 2.97 0.33 6.34
N THR A 187 2.59 0.20 5.07
CA THR A 187 3.03 -0.90 4.21
C THR A 187 4.38 -0.62 3.57
N GLY A 188 4.75 0.65 3.40
CA GLY A 188 5.94 1.06 2.66
C GLY A 188 5.75 1.01 1.14
N TRP A 189 4.51 0.85 0.67
CA TRP A 189 4.14 0.85 -0.76
C TRP A 189 3.55 2.20 -1.15
N LYS A 190 3.80 2.62 -2.39
CA LYS A 190 3.00 3.68 -3.00
C LYS A 190 1.63 3.08 -3.33
N VAL A 191 0.58 3.71 -2.83
CA VAL A 191 -0.80 3.21 -2.97
C VAL A 191 -1.55 4.17 -3.87
N ASP A 192 -1.90 3.71 -5.06
CA ASP A 192 -2.82 4.40 -5.96
C ASP A 192 -4.20 3.76 -5.86
N ILE A 193 -5.27 4.55 -5.84
CA ILE A 193 -6.62 4.05 -5.60
C ILE A 193 -7.53 4.53 -6.72
N THR A 194 -8.13 3.58 -7.43
CA THR A 194 -9.08 3.85 -8.52
C THR A 194 -10.38 3.09 -8.28
N SER A 195 -11.49 3.60 -8.83
CA SER A 195 -12.76 2.88 -8.76
C SER A 195 -12.81 1.78 -9.82
N GLU A 196 -13.67 0.78 -9.60
CA GLU A 196 -13.87 -0.28 -10.59
C GLU A 196 -14.36 0.22 -11.95
N THR A 197 -15.21 1.26 -11.95
CA THR A 197 -15.68 1.88 -13.20
C THR A 197 -14.56 2.59 -13.93
N GLU A 198 -13.73 3.35 -13.20
CA GLU A 198 -12.59 4.07 -13.79
C GLU A 198 -11.51 3.10 -14.31
N PHE A 199 -11.24 2.02 -13.56
CA PHE A 199 -10.30 1.00 -13.97
C PHE A 199 -10.75 0.26 -15.24
N ALA A 200 -12.03 -0.10 -15.34
CA ALA A 200 -12.57 -0.77 -16.53
C ALA A 200 -12.47 0.11 -17.78
N GLN A 201 -12.69 1.43 -17.66
CA GLN A 201 -12.52 2.37 -18.77
C GLN A 201 -11.05 2.44 -19.23
N GLN A 202 -10.11 2.45 -18.28
CA GLN A 202 -8.68 2.44 -18.61
C GLN A 202 -8.25 1.14 -19.30
N GLU A 203 -8.80 -0.01 -18.90
CA GLU A 203 -8.53 -1.29 -19.59
C GLU A 203 -9.09 -1.29 -21.02
N GLU A 204 -10.33 -0.82 -21.22
CA GLU A 204 -10.94 -0.71 -22.56
C GLU A 204 -10.13 0.24 -23.47
N ASP A 205 -9.69 1.39 -22.96
CA ASP A 205 -8.86 2.33 -23.73
C ASP A 205 -7.49 1.72 -24.12
N ILE A 206 -6.87 0.92 -23.25
CA ILE A 206 -5.60 0.23 -23.55
C ILE A 206 -5.81 -0.89 -24.57
N GLU A 207 -6.90 -1.65 -24.49
CA GLU A 207 -7.26 -2.67 -25.49
C GLU A 207 -7.50 -2.01 -26.86
N TYR A 208 -8.16 -0.85 -26.88
CA TYR A 208 -8.46 -0.12 -28.11
C TYR A 208 -7.20 0.50 -28.72
N GLU A 209 -6.24 1.00 -27.92
CA GLU A 209 -4.92 1.41 -28.42
C GLU A 209 -4.11 0.24 -29.00
N GLY A 210 -4.31 -0.98 -28.46
CA GLY A 210 -3.74 -2.22 -29.00
C GLY A 210 -4.34 -2.63 -30.35
N GLU A 211 -5.62 -2.31 -30.60
CA GLU A 211 -6.32 -2.53 -31.86
C GLU A 211 -6.12 -1.38 -32.88
N GLU A 212 -5.95 -0.14 -32.42
CA GLU A 212 -5.82 1.06 -33.27
C GLU A 212 -4.37 1.41 -33.69
N ALA A 213 -3.38 0.54 -33.46
CA ALA A 213 -2.07 0.67 -34.09
C ALA A 213 -2.06 0.18 -35.57
N ALA A 214 -3.05 0.60 -36.36
CA ALA A 214 -2.98 0.62 -37.82
C ALA A 214 -2.17 1.84 -38.30
N ASP A 215 -0.95 1.99 -37.80
CA ASP A 215 0.05 2.99 -38.23
C ASP A 215 0.62 2.70 -39.64
N GLY A 216 -0.08 1.86 -40.41
CA GLY A 216 0.39 1.31 -41.69
C GLY A 216 1.56 0.35 -41.56
N ARG A 217 1.94 -0.09 -40.34
CA ARG A 217 3.01 -1.08 -40.14
C ARG A 217 2.45 -2.48 -39.93
N CYS A 218 3.31 -3.45 -40.20
CA CYS A 218 2.99 -4.86 -40.08
C CYS A 218 2.72 -5.25 -38.62
N MET A 219 1.60 -5.93 -38.38
CA MET A 219 1.22 -6.36 -37.03
C MET A 219 2.00 -7.58 -36.50
N ALA A 220 2.79 -8.26 -37.33
CA ALA A 220 3.52 -9.45 -36.91
C ALA A 220 4.56 -9.16 -35.80
N VAL A 221 4.55 -9.99 -34.76
CA VAL A 221 5.50 -9.98 -33.65
C VAL A 221 6.49 -11.11 -33.86
N MET A 222 7.76 -10.77 -33.99
CA MET A 222 8.85 -11.74 -34.18
C MET A 222 9.06 -12.57 -32.90
N THR A 223 9.81 -13.67 -33.00
CA THR A 223 10.18 -14.51 -31.84
C THR A 223 10.93 -13.76 -30.72
N THR A 224 11.51 -12.60 -31.05
CA THR A 224 12.17 -11.69 -30.10
C THR A 224 11.20 -10.77 -29.33
N GLY A 225 9.89 -10.89 -29.57
CA GLY A 225 8.85 -10.05 -28.95
C GLY A 225 8.70 -8.66 -29.57
N ARG A 226 9.52 -8.31 -30.57
CA ARG A 226 9.42 -7.02 -31.28
C ARG A 226 8.48 -7.11 -32.47
N ARG A 227 7.70 -6.06 -32.69
CA ARG A 227 6.86 -5.89 -33.88
C ARG A 227 7.73 -5.72 -35.14
N CYS A 228 7.27 -6.27 -36.25
CA CYS A 228 7.91 -6.16 -37.55
C CYS A 228 8.02 -4.68 -37.96
N PRO A 229 9.20 -4.20 -38.38
CA PRO A 229 9.40 -2.79 -38.73
C PRO A 229 8.83 -2.42 -40.11
N ASN A 230 8.37 -3.39 -40.90
CA ASN A 230 7.91 -3.17 -42.27
C ASN A 230 6.52 -2.54 -42.31
N ALA A 231 6.22 -1.82 -43.40
CA ALA A 231 4.86 -1.38 -43.71
C ALA A 231 3.94 -2.58 -44.03
N ALA A 232 2.69 -2.53 -43.58
CA ALA A 232 1.66 -3.47 -44.00
C ALA A 232 1.29 -3.23 -45.48
N LEU A 233 0.91 -4.30 -46.18
CA LEU A 233 0.40 -4.17 -47.54
C LEU A 233 -1.00 -3.55 -47.53
N GLN A 234 -1.36 -2.88 -48.63
CA GLN A 234 -2.70 -2.30 -48.77
C GLN A 234 -3.76 -3.41 -48.71
N GLY A 235 -4.70 -3.31 -47.76
CA GLY A 235 -5.73 -4.32 -47.52
C GLY A 235 -5.27 -5.53 -46.68
N SER A 236 -4.06 -5.50 -46.12
CA SER A 236 -3.54 -6.52 -45.19
C SER A 236 -3.06 -5.87 -43.89
N GLN A 237 -3.13 -6.61 -42.78
CA GLN A 237 -2.53 -6.22 -41.50
C GLN A 237 -1.02 -6.53 -41.45
N PHE A 238 -0.48 -7.20 -42.47
CA PHE A 238 0.88 -7.71 -42.49
C PHE A 238 1.68 -7.21 -43.71
N CYS A 239 3.01 -7.22 -43.62
CA CYS A 239 3.90 -6.92 -44.75
C CYS A 239 4.04 -8.14 -45.67
N GLY A 240 4.66 -8.00 -46.84
CA GLY A 240 4.76 -9.07 -47.85
C GLY A 240 5.62 -10.31 -47.50
N LEU A 241 6.01 -10.50 -46.24
CA LEU A 241 6.69 -11.72 -45.81
C LEU A 241 5.69 -12.88 -45.69
N PRO A 242 5.94 -14.06 -46.27
CA PRO A 242 5.02 -15.20 -46.20
C PRO A 242 4.66 -15.60 -44.77
N GLN A 243 5.64 -15.66 -43.87
CA GLN A 243 5.42 -15.93 -42.44
C GLN A 243 4.53 -14.89 -41.76
N HIS A 244 4.46 -13.65 -42.26
CA HIS A 244 3.58 -12.63 -41.68
C HIS A 244 2.19 -12.68 -42.34
N GLN A 245 2.10 -12.89 -43.64
CA GLN A 245 0.82 -13.05 -44.33
C GLN A 245 0.06 -14.29 -43.83
N ALA A 246 0.76 -15.39 -43.54
CA ALA A 246 0.16 -16.60 -42.98
C ALA A 246 -0.53 -16.35 -41.62
N LEU A 247 -0.07 -15.35 -40.83
CA LEU A 247 -0.69 -14.98 -39.55
C LEU A 247 -2.13 -14.48 -39.69
N ALA A 248 -2.55 -14.03 -40.87
CA ALA A 248 -3.94 -13.64 -41.13
C ALA A 248 -4.93 -14.81 -40.95
N ARG A 249 -4.45 -16.05 -40.88
CA ARG A 249 -5.24 -17.26 -40.63
C ARG A 249 -5.27 -17.68 -39.16
N PHE A 250 -4.60 -16.95 -38.28
CA PHE A 250 -4.49 -17.26 -36.86
C PHE A 250 -5.08 -16.12 -36.01
N SER A 251 -5.51 -16.46 -34.80
CA SER A 251 -5.99 -15.47 -33.82
C SER A 251 -4.86 -14.74 -33.08
N THR A 252 -3.62 -14.85 -33.55
CA THR A 252 -2.43 -14.26 -32.92
C THR A 252 -1.49 -13.66 -33.95
N ASN A 253 -0.80 -12.59 -33.55
CA ASN A 253 0.19 -11.92 -34.37
C ASN A 253 1.62 -12.44 -34.13
N GLN A 254 1.80 -13.47 -33.30
CA GLN A 254 3.13 -14.01 -32.99
C GLN A 254 3.61 -15.02 -34.03
N VAL A 255 4.73 -14.74 -34.70
CA VAL A 255 5.33 -15.64 -35.71
C VAL A 255 5.68 -17.02 -35.14
N ALA A 256 5.88 -17.13 -33.82
CA ALA A 256 6.14 -18.38 -33.13
C ALA A 256 5.07 -19.46 -33.38
N VAL A 257 3.82 -19.09 -33.64
CA VAL A 257 2.72 -20.03 -33.94
C VAL A 257 2.98 -20.88 -35.21
N LEU A 258 3.81 -20.38 -36.12
CA LEU A 258 4.18 -21.05 -37.38
C LEU A 258 5.39 -21.97 -37.24
N SER A 259 6.04 -22.01 -36.07
CA SER A 259 7.22 -22.85 -35.81
C SER A 259 7.06 -24.35 -36.11
N PRO A 260 5.87 -24.99 -35.96
CA PRO A 260 5.71 -26.40 -36.31
C PRO A 260 5.50 -26.65 -37.81
N LEU A 261 5.38 -25.60 -38.63
CA LEU A 261 5.10 -25.70 -40.06
C LEU A 261 6.38 -25.61 -40.90
N SER A 262 6.41 -26.32 -42.01
CA SER A 262 7.43 -26.18 -43.06
C SER A 262 7.25 -24.88 -43.87
N ASP A 263 8.31 -24.43 -44.53
CA ASP A 263 8.26 -23.22 -45.37
C ASP A 263 7.23 -23.34 -46.51
N GLU A 264 6.98 -24.55 -47.02
CA GLU A 264 5.99 -24.83 -48.07
C GLU A 264 4.55 -24.71 -47.54
N GLU A 265 4.28 -25.19 -46.33
CA GLU A 265 3.01 -25.01 -45.64
C GLU A 265 2.74 -23.53 -45.33
N VAL A 266 3.77 -22.80 -44.86
CA VAL A 266 3.68 -21.35 -44.62
C VAL A 266 3.40 -20.58 -45.91
N ALA A 267 4.06 -20.93 -47.01
CA ALA A 267 3.81 -20.31 -48.31
C ALA A 267 2.38 -20.56 -48.81
N THR A 268 1.86 -21.77 -48.59
CA THR A 268 0.48 -22.13 -48.94
C THR A 268 -0.53 -21.30 -48.13
N LEU A 269 -0.32 -21.15 -46.83
CA LEU A 269 -1.16 -20.32 -45.96
C LEU A 269 -1.10 -18.82 -46.32
N ALA A 270 0.07 -18.36 -46.79
CA ALA A 270 0.30 -16.98 -47.17
C ALA A 270 -0.31 -16.57 -48.52
N ALA A 271 -0.42 -17.50 -49.47
CA ALA A 271 -0.90 -17.22 -50.82
C ALA A 271 -2.43 -16.98 -50.89
N GLY A 272 -3.19 -17.53 -49.93
CA GLY A 272 -4.65 -17.55 -50.00
C GLY A 272 -5.15 -18.51 -51.09
N GLU A 273 -6.34 -19.07 -50.92
CA GLU A 273 -7.05 -19.70 -52.04
C GLU A 273 -7.48 -18.55 -52.97
N ASP A 274 -6.91 -18.49 -54.18
CA ASP A 274 -7.54 -17.79 -55.29
C ASP A 274 -8.88 -18.50 -55.55
N ASP A 275 -9.97 -17.94 -55.02
CA ASP A 275 -11.33 -18.29 -55.42
C ASP A 275 -11.47 -17.96 -56.91
N GLY A 276 -11.39 -18.99 -57.75
CA GLY A 276 -11.86 -18.98 -59.12
C GLY A 276 -13.38 -19.03 -59.21
#